data_AF-A3PCV1-F1
#
_entry.id   AF-A3PCV1-F1
#
_cell.length_a   1.000
_cell.length_b   1.000
_cell.length_c   1.000
_cell.angle_alpha   90.00
_cell.angle_beta   90.00
_cell.angle_gamma   90.00
#
_symmetry.space_group_name_H-M   'P 1'
#
loop_
_entity.id
_entity.type
_entity.pdbx_description
1 polymer ?
#
loop_
_entity_poly.entity_id
_entity_poly.type
_entity_poly.pdbx_seq_one_letter_code
_entity_poly.pdbx_strand_id
1 'polypeptide(L)'
;MITTLFAAADPATFSWSPKCAVVMIACNVFAYAIARATIRKPNEGFEIPNSKFYGGLSHASVVGANCLGHIFGIGAILGLASRGVL
;
A
#
# COMPACT_ATOMS: atom_id res chain seq x y z
N MET A 1 -26.96 -12.12 -9.80
CA MET A 1 -26.41 -11.42 -10.98
C MET A 1 -25.06 -10.71 -10.72
N ILE A 2 -24.56 -10.65 -9.48
CA ILE A 2 -23.19 -10.18 -9.17
C ILE A 2 -22.11 -11.23 -9.50
N THR A 3 -22.46 -12.52 -9.34
CA THR A 3 -21.54 -13.65 -9.56
C THR A 3 -21.01 -13.75 -10.99
N THR A 4 -21.80 -13.35 -11.99
CA THR A 4 -21.39 -13.35 -13.41
C THR A 4 -20.47 -12.17 -13.76
N LEU A 5 -20.51 -11.07 -13.01
CA LEU A 5 -19.66 -9.90 -13.26
C LEU A 5 -18.20 -10.16 -12.86
N PHE A 6 -17.98 -10.85 -11.73
CA PHE A 6 -16.64 -11.24 -11.28
C PHE A 6 -16.01 -12.34 -12.15
N ALA A 7 -16.84 -13.18 -12.79
CA ALA A 7 -16.37 -14.22 -13.71
C ALA A 7 -15.94 -13.68 -15.09
N ALA A 8 -16.40 -12.48 -15.48
CA ALA A 8 -16.04 -11.83 -16.75
C ALA A 8 -14.78 -10.95 -16.64
N ALA A 9 -14.28 -10.73 -15.42
CA ALA A 9 -12.98 -10.09 -15.22
C ALA A 9 -11.89 -11.12 -15.55
N ASP A 10 -11.44 -11.14 -16.80
CA ASP A 10 -10.22 -11.82 -17.19
C ASP A 10 -9.12 -11.44 -16.18
N PRO A 11 -8.36 -12.37 -15.58
CA PRO A 11 -7.28 -11.98 -14.69
C PRO A 11 -6.38 -11.05 -15.47
N ALA A 12 -6.29 -9.79 -15.05
CA ALA A 12 -5.38 -8.84 -15.67
C ALA A 12 -3.96 -9.39 -15.47
N THR A 13 -3.47 -10.10 -16.49
CA THR A 13 -2.17 -10.75 -16.46
C THR A 13 -1.14 -9.68 -16.74
N PHE A 14 -0.67 -9.05 -15.67
CA PHE A 14 0.47 -8.14 -15.75
C PHE A 14 1.72 -8.90 -15.32
N SER A 15 2.81 -8.69 -16.06
CA SER A 15 4.13 -9.15 -15.61
C SER A 15 4.70 -8.16 -14.61
N TRP A 16 5.42 -8.65 -13.60
CA TRP A 16 6.12 -7.77 -12.68
C TRP A 16 7.08 -6.88 -13.46
N SER A 17 6.98 -5.57 -13.23
CA SER A 17 7.80 -4.57 -13.91
C SER A 17 8.16 -3.42 -12.96
N PRO A 18 9.20 -2.63 -13.29
CA PRO A 18 9.53 -1.43 -12.51
C PRO A 18 8.37 -0.43 -12.39
N LYS A 19 7.45 -0.40 -13.37
CA LYS A 19 6.23 0.42 -13.31
C LYS A 19 5.34 0.01 -12.12
N CYS A 20 5.16 -1.29 -11.90
CA CYS A 20 4.41 -1.82 -10.75
C CYS A 20 5.06 -1.40 -9.42
N ALA A 21 6.40 -1.45 -9.35
CA ALA A 21 7.14 -1.07 -8.16
C ALA A 21 6.97 0.43 -7.82
N VAL A 22 6.99 1.31 -8.82
CA VAL A 22 6.74 2.74 -8.64
C VAL A 22 5.34 2.99 -8.08
N VAL A 23 4.32 2.32 -8.61
CA VAL A 23 2.94 2.42 -8.11
C VAL A 23 2.86 1.96 -6.65
N MET A 24 3.48 0.83 -6.31
CA MET A 24 3.52 0.32 -4.94
C MET A 24 4.19 1.30 -3.97
N ILE A 25 5.34 1.86 -4.34
CA ILE A 25 6.06 2.84 -3.52
C ILE A 25 5.20 4.09 -3.29
N ALA A 26 4.53 4.60 -4.33
CA ALA A 26 3.63 5.75 -4.20
C ALA A 26 2.47 5.46 -3.23
N CYS A 27 1.85 4.29 -3.32
CA CYS A 27 0.80 3.85 -2.38
C CYS A 27 1.31 3.73 -0.94
N ASN A 28 2.52 3.20 -0.74
CA ASN A 28 3.15 3.12 0.58
C ASN A 28 3.42 4.50 1.18
N VAL A 29 3.94 5.46 0.40
CA VAL A 29 4.16 6.84 0.86
C VAL A 29 2.84 7.51 1.25
N PHE A 30 1.79 7.32 0.44
CA PHE A 30 0.45 7.82 0.75
C PHE A 30 -0.13 7.21 2.03
N ALA A 31 0.03 5.90 2.22
CA ALA A 31 -0.36 5.20 3.44
C ALA A 31 0.40 5.71 4.68
N TYR A 32 1.69 6.02 4.54
CA TYR A 32 2.48 6.64 5.60
C TYR A 32 1.96 8.01 6.01
N ALA A 33 1.53 8.83 5.04
CA ALA A 33 0.93 10.13 5.33
C ALA A 33 -0.37 9.98 6.14
N ILE A 34 -1.23 9.01 5.76
CA ILE A 34 -2.46 8.69 6.50
C ILE A 34 -2.13 8.15 7.89
N ALA A 35 -1.23 7.18 7.98
CA ALA A 35 -0.84 6.57 9.25
C ALA A 35 -0.31 7.62 10.23
N ARG A 36 0.52 8.57 9.77
CA ARG A 36 1.01 9.68 10.59
C ARG A 36 -0.11 10.60 11.08
N ALA A 37 -1.14 10.84 10.27
CA ALA A 37 -2.26 11.71 10.62
C ALA A 37 -3.32 11.02 11.50
N THR A 38 -3.47 9.70 11.40
CA THR A 38 -4.59 8.95 12.00
C THR A 38 -4.21 8.10 13.21
N ILE A 39 -2.96 7.63 13.31
CA ILE A 39 -2.53 6.80 14.44
C ILE A 39 -2.52 7.65 15.73
N ARG A 40 -3.36 7.25 16.70
CA ARG A 40 -3.50 7.95 18.00
C ARG A 40 -2.30 7.79 18.92
N LYS A 41 -1.63 6.63 18.87
CA LYS A 41 -0.46 6.29 19.70
C LYS A 41 0.74 5.94 18.81
N PRO A 42 1.28 6.90 18.06
CA PRO A 42 2.27 6.63 17.02
C PRO A 42 3.63 6.23 17.59
N ASN A 43 3.94 6.59 18.83
CA ASN A 43 5.23 6.30 19.47
C ASN A 43 5.14 5.26 20.61
N GLU A 44 4.05 4.49 20.70
CA GLU A 44 4.00 3.38 21.66
C GLU A 44 4.61 2.11 21.07
N GLY A 45 5.45 1.44 21.86
CA GLY A 45 6.12 0.19 21.52
C GLY A 45 7.62 0.36 21.26
N PHE A 46 8.21 -0.63 20.59
CA PHE A 46 9.63 -0.65 20.27
C PHE A 46 9.99 0.49 19.30
N GLU A 47 10.90 1.37 19.71
CA GLU A 47 11.43 2.41 18.83
C GLU A 47 12.34 1.79 17.77
N ILE A 48 12.20 2.28 16.54
CA ILE A 48 13.00 1.83 15.41
C ILE A 48 14.34 2.57 15.46
N PRO A 49 15.47 1.90 15.20
CA PRO A 49 16.73 2.61 14.98
C PRO A 49 16.54 3.66 13.86
N ASN A 50 16.88 4.91 14.15
CA ASN A 50 16.64 6.10 13.32
C ASN A 50 15.16 6.49 13.09
N SER A 51 14.35 6.49 14.16
CA SER A 51 12.93 6.94 14.15
C SER A 51 12.69 8.34 13.52
N LYS A 52 13.71 9.21 13.46
CA LYS A 52 13.64 10.51 12.76
C LYS A 52 13.25 10.41 11.28
N PHE A 53 13.73 9.40 10.54
CA PHE A 53 13.36 9.25 9.12
C PHE A 53 11.92 8.73 8.93
N TYR A 54 11.36 8.11 9.98
CA TYR A 54 10.00 7.58 9.99
C TYR A 54 9.01 8.52 10.71
N GLY A 55 9.38 9.79 10.91
CA GLY A 55 8.49 10.78 11.51
C GLY A 55 8.15 10.54 12.98
N GLY A 56 8.99 9.78 13.71
CA GLY A 56 8.78 9.43 15.11
C GLY A 56 7.78 8.28 15.33
N LEU A 57 7.54 7.47 14.29
CA LEU A 57 6.69 6.29 14.38
C LEU A 57 7.44 5.12 15.06
N SER A 58 6.72 4.37 15.89
CA SER A 58 7.19 3.10 16.47
C SER A 58 7.23 1.99 15.41
N HIS A 59 7.93 0.89 15.70
CA HIS A 59 8.06 -0.25 14.79
C HIS A 59 6.71 -0.80 14.36
N ALA A 60 5.78 -0.97 15.30
CA ALA A 60 4.43 -1.45 15.01
C ALA A 60 3.67 -0.49 14.09
N SER A 61 3.81 0.82 14.31
CA SER A 61 3.16 1.86 13.50
C SER A 61 3.67 1.86 12.06
N VAL A 62 4.98 1.69 11.87
CA VAL A 62 5.62 1.55 10.54
C VAL A 62 5.15 0.31 9.81
N VAL A 63 5.15 -0.85 10.49
CA VAL A 63 4.66 -2.09 9.90
C VAL A 63 3.18 -1.97 9.51
N GLY A 64 2.35 -1.40 10.39
CA GLY A 64 0.94 -1.15 10.11
C GLY A 64 0.72 -0.23 8.90
N ALA A 65 1.47 0.87 8.81
CA ALA A 65 1.43 1.78 7.66
C ALA A 65 1.83 1.07 6.36
N ASN A 66 2.88 0.24 6.41
CA ASN A 66 3.34 -0.50 5.25
C ASN A 66 2.33 -1.57 4.79
N CYS A 67 1.70 -2.29 5.73
CA CYS A 67 0.62 -3.23 5.43
C CYS A 67 -0.56 -2.52 4.73
N LEU A 68 -0.97 -1.36 5.25
CA LEU A 68 -2.04 -0.55 4.66
C LEU A 68 -1.66 -0.06 3.25
N GLY A 69 -0.40 0.37 3.07
CA GLY A 69 0.13 0.75 1.76
C GLY A 69 0.13 -0.40 0.75
N HIS A 70 0.43 -1.63 1.17
CA HIS A 70 0.36 -2.81 0.30
C HIS A 70 -1.09 -3.13 -0.10
N ILE A 71 -2.07 -2.98 0.80
CA ILE A 71 -3.49 -3.15 0.47
C ILE A 71 -3.90 -2.15 -0.63
N PHE A 72 -3.53 -0.88 -0.49
CA PHE A 72 -3.77 0.12 -1.53
C PHE A 72 -2.99 -0.18 -2.82
N GLY A 73 -1.74 -0.60 -2.70
CA GLY A 73 -0.88 -0.94 -3.84
C GLY A 73 -1.43 -2.09 -4.67
N ILE A 74 -1.90 -3.17 -4.04
CA ILE A 74 -2.54 -4.30 -4.72
C ILE A 74 -3.78 -3.80 -5.48
N GLY A 75 -4.66 -3.02 -4.83
CA GLY A 75 -5.84 -2.47 -5.47
C GLY A 75 -5.52 -1.57 -6.65
N ALA A 76 -4.54 -0.68 -6.51
CA ALA A 76 -4.12 0.24 -7.56
C ALA A 76 -3.47 -0.50 -8.75
N ILE A 77 -2.59 -1.46 -8.49
CA ILE A 77 -1.91 -2.26 -9.51
C ILE A 77 -2.92 -3.08 -10.31
N LEU A 78 -3.82 -3.81 -9.65
CA LEU A 78 -4.86 -4.57 -10.35
C LEU A 78 -5.81 -3.63 -11.14
N GLY A 79 -6.11 -2.46 -10.58
CA GLY A 79 -6.97 -1.46 -11.23
C GLY A 79 -6.34 -0.74 -12.43
N LEU A 80 -5.02 -0.56 -12.46
CA LEU A 80 -4.29 -0.03 -13.62
C LEU A 80 -4.05 -1.12 -14.66
N ALA A 81 -3.73 -2.35 -14.22
CA ALA A 81 -3.54 -3.50 -15.09
C ALA A 81 -4.82 -3.84 -15.87
N SER A 82 -5.98 -3.80 -15.22
CA SER A 82 -7.27 -4.05 -15.89
C SER A 82 -7.64 -2.99 -16.93
N ARG A 83 -7.02 -1.81 -16.89
CA ARG A 83 -7.19 -0.73 -17.88
C ARG A 83 -6.08 -0.68 -18.93
N GLY A 84 -5.09 -1.59 -18.88
CA GLY A 84 -3.97 -1.65 -19.83
C GLY A 84 -2.97 -0.51 -19.70
N VAL A 85 -2.95 0.22 -18.57
CA VAL A 85 -2.06 1.38 -18.35
C VAL A 85 -0.74 0.96 -17.66
N LEU A 86 -0.69 -0.25 -17.11
CA LEU A 86 0.43 -0.74 -16.31
C LEU A 86 1.55 -1.40 -17.12
#